data_AF-A0A0G0LX86-F1
#
_entry.id   AF-A0A0G0LX86-F1
#
_cell.length_a   1.000
_cell.length_b   1.000
_cell.length_c   1.000
_cell.angle_alpha   90.00
_cell.angle_beta   90.00
_cell.angle_gamma   90.00
#
_symmetry.space_group_name_H-M   'P 1'
#
loop_
_entity.id
_entity.type
_entity.pdbx_description
1 polymer ?
#
loop_
_entity_poly.entity_id
_entity_poly.type
_entity_poly.pdbx_seq_one_letter_code
_entity_poly.pdbx_strand_id
1 'polypeptide(L)'
;MKIAIDISQSIYGTGVSWYTRSLVENLLTLDDQNEYLLFGGSLRRLGELRKFAKGKYYPIPPSLADFIWNRLHVLPIENLIGEVDVFHSSDWTQPPSKAFKVTTVHD
;
A
#
# COMPACT_ATOMS: atom_id res chain seq x y z
N MET A 1 17.47 0.30 0.04
CA MET A 1 16.59 -0.61 -0.74
C MET A 1 15.36 0.17 -1.16
N LYS A 2 14.62 -0.30 -2.16
CA LYS A 2 13.35 0.28 -2.56
C LYS A 2 12.20 -0.47 -1.89
N ILE A 3 11.50 0.21 -1.00
CA ILE A 3 10.44 -0.35 -0.17
C ILE A 3 9.12 0.28 -0.60
N ALA A 4 8.17 -0.54 -1.05
CA ALA A 4 6.82 -0.10 -1.32
C ALA A 4 5.89 -0.34 -0.14
N ILE A 5 5.03 0.63 0.17
CA ILE A 5 4.03 0.53 1.24
C ILE A 5 2.63 0.78 0.66
N ASP A 6 1.72 -0.16 0.91
CA ASP A 6 0.28 0.02 0.68
C ASP A 6 -0.33 0.97 1.72
N ILE A 7 -0.74 2.15 1.26
CA ILE A 7 -1.45 3.13 2.08
C ILE A 7 -2.94 3.22 1.75
N SER A 8 -3.51 2.25 1.03
CA SER A 8 -4.93 2.23 0.66
C SER A 8 -5.85 2.33 1.88
N GLN A 9 -5.51 1.67 2.99
CA GLN A 9 -6.29 1.72 4.24
C GLN A 9 -6.22 3.06 4.97
N SER A 10 -5.21 3.89 4.69
CA SER A 10 -4.94 5.11 5.46
C SER A 10 -6.12 6.08 5.48
N ILE A 11 -7.01 6.03 4.49
CA ILE A 11 -8.13 6.96 4.34
C ILE A 11 -9.39 6.54 5.11
N TYR A 12 -9.53 5.33 5.65
CA TYR A 12 -10.80 4.84 6.18
C TYR A 12 -11.14 5.26 7.62
N GLY A 13 -10.22 5.93 8.32
CA GLY A 13 -10.46 6.46 9.67
C GLY A 13 -10.56 5.41 10.77
N THR A 14 -10.10 4.18 10.51
CA THR A 14 -10.10 3.06 11.47
C THR A 14 -8.77 2.99 12.24
N GLY A 15 -8.65 2.06 13.20
CA GLY A 15 -7.40 1.82 13.92
C GLY A 15 -6.24 1.50 12.96
N VAL A 16 -6.48 0.64 11.96
CA VAL A 16 -5.49 0.36 10.91
C VAL A 16 -5.16 1.60 10.07
N SER A 17 -6.13 2.48 9.78
CA SER A 17 -5.83 3.75 9.10
C SER A 17 -4.84 4.61 9.89
N TRP A 18 -5.02 4.71 11.20
CA TRP A 18 -4.11 5.45 12.08
C TRP A 18 -2.73 4.80 12.15
N TYR A 19 -2.69 3.48 12.33
CA TYR A 19 -1.44 2.71 12.33
C TYR A 19 -0.64 2.95 11.04
N THR A 20 -1.26 2.78 9.86
CA THR A 20 -0.59 2.97 8.57
C THR A 20 -0.07 4.39 8.41
N ARG A 21 -0.84 5.41 8.83
CA ARG A 21 -0.41 6.81 8.77
C ARG A 21 0.82 7.06 9.64
N SER A 22 0.73 6.70 10.92
CA SER A 22 1.82 6.89 11.87
C SER A 22 3.08 6.12 11.46
N LEU A 23 2.92 4.90 10.95
CA LEU A 23 4.04 4.12 10.44
C LEU A 23 4.76 4.86 9.30
N VAL A 24 4.02 5.27 8.27
CA VAL A 24 4.60 5.92 7.09
C VAL A 24 5.24 7.26 7.47
N GLU A 25 4.57 8.09 8.27
CA GLU A 25 5.10 9.38 8.72
C GLU A 25 6.43 9.22 9.47
N ASN A 26 6.52 8.25 10.38
CA ASN A 26 7.74 8.01 11.15
C ASN A 26 8.83 7.35 10.31
N LEU A 27 8.52 6.39 9.45
CA LEU A 27 9.52 5.76 8.57
C LEU A 27 10.18 6.79 7.64
N LEU A 28 9.37 7.63 6.99
CA LEU A 28 9.88 8.67 6.10
C LEU A 28 10.71 9.75 6.82
N THR A 29 10.56 9.87 8.14
CA THR A 29 11.30 10.84 8.96
C THR A 29 12.59 10.23 9.52
N LEU A 30 12.55 8.97 9.93
CA LEU A 30 13.63 8.33 10.70
C LEU A 30 14.61 7.54 9.83
N ASP A 31 14.18 7.02 8.68
CA ASP A 31 15.00 6.18 7.82
C ASP A 31 15.45 6.94 6.56
N ASP A 32 16.74 7.24 6.50
CA ASP A 32 17.39 7.92 5.37
C ASP A 32 18.17 6.97 4.45
N GLN A 33 18.18 5.66 4.74
CA GLN A 33 18.94 4.66 3.97
C GLN A 33 18.11 4.01 2.86
N ASN A 34 16.78 4.02 2.98
CA ASN A 34 15.88 3.38 2.05
C ASN A 34 15.06 4.37 1.22
N GLU A 35 14.72 3.96 0.00
CA GLU A 35 13.78 4.68 -0.86
C GLU A 35 12.38 4.13 -0.63
N TYR A 36 11.45 5.01 -0.29
CA TYR A 36 10.06 4.65 -0.04
C TYR A 36 9.16 5.01 -1.22
N LEU A 37 8.43 4.02 -1.73
CA LEU A 37 7.37 4.20 -2.73
C LEU A 37 6.02 3.96 -2.07
N LEU A 38 5.23 5.01 -1.91
CA LEU A 38 3.87 4.87 -1.41
C LEU A 38 2.91 4.58 -2.56
N PHE A 39 2.02 3.61 -2.37
CA PHE A 39 0.94 3.35 -3.31
C PHE A 39 -0.42 3.30 -2.60
N GLY A 40 -1.49 3.65 -3.30
CA GLY A 40 -2.83 3.48 -2.76
C GLY A 40 -3.91 3.34 -3.84
N GLY A 41 -4.88 2.47 -3.55
CA GLY A 41 -6.07 2.25 -4.36
C GLY A 41 -7.30 2.92 -3.75
N SER A 42 -8.02 3.70 -4.56
CA SER A 42 -9.39 4.11 -4.22
C SER A 42 -10.14 4.57 -5.46
N LEU A 43 -11.41 4.21 -5.62
CA LEU A 43 -12.21 4.73 -6.74
C LEU A 43 -12.64 6.18 -6.55
N ARG A 44 -13.10 6.55 -5.32
CA ARG A 44 -13.73 7.85 -5.05
C ARG A 44 -12.91 8.78 -4.16
N ARG A 45 -11.89 8.26 -3.47
CA ARG A 45 -11.16 8.98 -2.41
C ARG A 45 -9.67 9.18 -2.71
N LEU A 46 -9.28 9.17 -4.00
CA LEU A 46 -7.90 9.43 -4.43
C LEU A 46 -7.37 10.78 -3.95
N GLY A 47 -8.24 11.79 -3.85
CA GLY A 47 -7.85 13.11 -3.36
C GLY A 47 -7.34 13.07 -1.91
N GLU A 48 -7.86 12.17 -1.08
CA GLU A 48 -7.41 12.02 0.30
C GLU A 48 -6.04 11.33 0.38
N LEU A 49 -5.82 10.30 -0.44
CA LEU A 49 -4.51 9.65 -0.55
C LEU A 49 -3.42 10.63 -1.02
N ARG A 50 -3.72 11.44 -2.05
CA ARG A 50 -2.82 12.47 -2.58
C ARG A 50 -2.53 13.60 -1.59
N LYS A 51 -3.48 13.91 -0.70
CA LYS A 51 -3.28 14.88 0.38
C LYS A 51 -2.42 14.32 1.51
N PHE A 52 -2.54 13.02 1.78
CA PHE A 52 -1.77 12.36 2.83
C PHE A 52 -0.29 12.25 2.46
N ALA A 53 0.04 11.79 1.24
CA ALA A 53 1.43 11.69 0.82
C ALA A 53 1.61 11.80 -0.70
N LYS A 54 2.87 11.87 -1.13
CA LYS A 54 3.23 11.68 -2.54
C LYS A 54 3.37 10.19 -2.82
N GLY A 55 2.85 9.72 -3.95
CA GLY A 55 2.87 8.30 -4.28
C GLY A 55 2.16 7.98 -5.59
N LYS A 56 2.04 6.69 -5.87
CA LYS A 56 1.32 6.14 -7.03
C LYS A 56 -0.11 5.76 -6.63
N TYR A 57 -1.09 6.44 -7.22
CA TYR A 57 -2.49 6.26 -6.86
C TYR A 57 -3.33 5.82 -8.04
N TYR A 58 -4.12 4.76 -7.84
CA TYR A 58 -4.91 4.12 -8.90
C TYR A 58 -6.39 4.05 -8.52
N PRO A 59 -7.31 4.17 -9.50
CA PRO A 59 -8.76 4.08 -9.27
C PRO A 59 -9.22 2.63 -9.03
N ILE A 60 -8.55 1.91 -8.13
CA ILE A 60 -8.82 0.52 -7.76
C ILE A 60 -9.62 0.53 -6.45
N PRO A 61 -10.92 0.23 -6.47
CA PRO A 61 -11.69 0.10 -5.24
C PRO A 61 -11.28 -1.18 -4.47
N PRO A 62 -11.48 -1.22 -3.14
CA PRO A 62 -11.12 -2.39 -2.35
C PRO A 62 -11.77 -3.70 -2.80
N SER A 63 -13.02 -3.65 -3.27
CA SER A 63 -13.72 -4.84 -3.78
C SER A 63 -13.06 -5.40 -5.05
N LEU A 64 -12.51 -4.54 -5.91
CA LEU A 64 -11.79 -4.97 -7.09
C LEU A 64 -10.41 -5.52 -6.71
N ALA A 65 -9.73 -4.87 -5.77
CA ALA A 65 -8.45 -5.34 -5.25
C ALA A 65 -8.59 -6.73 -4.60
N ASP A 66 -9.61 -6.94 -3.76
CA ASP A 66 -9.94 -8.26 -3.18
C ASP A 66 -10.14 -9.32 -4.27
N PHE A 67 -10.96 -9.00 -5.28
CA PHE A 67 -11.25 -9.93 -6.35
C PHE A 67 -10.00 -10.32 -7.15
N ILE A 68 -9.18 -9.35 -7.55
CA ILE A 68 -7.99 -9.60 -8.38
C ILE A 68 -6.88 -10.29 -7.57
N TRP A 69 -6.61 -9.81 -6.35
CA TRP A 69 -5.41 -10.21 -5.59
C TRP A 69 -5.66 -11.30 -4.57
N ASN A 70 -6.77 -11.26 -3.83
CA ASN A 70 -7.06 -12.27 -2.81
C ASN A 70 -7.72 -13.51 -3.41
N ARG A 71 -8.62 -13.33 -4.41
CA ARG A 71 -9.39 -14.44 -4.99
C ARG A 71 -8.73 -15.03 -6.23
N LEU A 72 -8.49 -14.20 -7.26
CA LEU A 72 -7.87 -14.66 -8.50
C LEU A 72 -6.35 -14.83 -8.37
N HIS A 73 -5.73 -14.07 -7.48
CA HIS A 73 -4.28 -14.06 -7.24
C HIS A 73 -3.47 -13.82 -8.53
N VAL A 74 -3.91 -12.84 -9.34
CA VAL A 74 -3.27 -12.44 -10.60
C VAL A 74 -2.80 -10.99 -10.54
N LEU A 75 -2.07 -10.54 -11.57
CA LEU A 75 -1.52 -9.18 -11.71
C LEU A 75 -0.60 -8.77 -10.54
N PRO A 76 0.70 -9.11 -10.64
CA PRO A 76 1.67 -8.71 -9.63
C PRO A 76 1.68 -7.20 -9.40
N ILE A 77 1.92 -6.78 -8.16
CA ILE A 77 1.85 -5.37 -7.79
C ILE A 77 2.87 -4.53 -8.58
N GLU A 78 3.99 -5.11 -8.96
CA GLU A 78 5.06 -4.50 -9.74
C GLU A 78 4.56 -4.00 -11.12
N ASN A 79 3.48 -4.56 -11.66
CA ASN A 79 2.83 -4.05 -12.88
C ASN A 79 2.30 -2.62 -12.70
N LEU A 80 1.98 -2.21 -11.47
CA LEU A 80 1.54 -0.86 -11.13
C LEU A 80 2.71 -0.02 -10.61
N ILE A 81 3.40 -0.52 -9.60
CA ILE A 81 4.36 0.28 -8.84
C ILE A 81 5.79 0.21 -9.37
N GLY A 82 6.09 -0.72 -10.27
CA GLY A 82 7.45 -1.07 -10.72
C GLY A 82 8.14 -2.04 -9.76
N GLU A 83 9.32 -2.50 -10.13
CA GLU A 83 10.13 -3.40 -9.29
C GLU A 83 10.54 -2.73 -7.97
N VAL A 84 10.49 -3.50 -6.89
CA VAL A 84 10.82 -3.12 -5.51
C VAL A 84 11.45 -4.32 -4.78
N ASP A 85 12.25 -4.04 -3.76
CA ASP A 85 12.92 -5.07 -2.96
C ASP A 85 11.98 -5.63 -1.88
N VAL A 86 11.18 -4.76 -1.29
CA VAL A 86 10.22 -5.07 -0.22
C VAL A 86 8.85 -4.50 -0.56
N PHE A 87 7.81 -5.30 -0.35
CA PHE A 87 6.42 -4.87 -0.46
C PHE A 87 5.70 -5.04 0.89
N HIS A 88 5.38 -3.93 1.53
CA HIS A 88 4.62 -3.88 2.78
C HIS A 88 3.15 -3.61 2.48
N SER A 89 2.27 -4.51 2.92
CA SER A 89 0.83 -4.39 2.78
C SER A 89 0.09 -4.73 4.08
N SER A 90 -1.22 -4.56 4.08
CA SER A 90 -2.09 -5.09 5.13
C SER A 90 -2.73 -6.40 4.69
N ASP A 91 -3.31 -7.12 5.65
CA ASP A 91 -4.13 -8.31 5.40
C ASP A 91 -5.39 -8.04 4.56
N TRP A 92 -5.72 -6.77 4.26
CA TRP A 92 -6.86 -6.43 3.41
C TRP A 92 -6.70 -6.92 1.97
N THR A 93 -5.51 -6.75 1.39
CA THR A 93 -5.24 -7.17 0.02
C THR A 93 -3.82 -7.69 -0.12
N GLN A 94 -3.67 -8.84 -0.76
CA GLN A 94 -2.41 -9.56 -0.87
C GLN A 94 -2.07 -9.83 -2.35
N PRO A 95 -1.61 -8.82 -3.10
CA PRO A 95 -1.19 -9.01 -4.49
C PRO A 95 -0.06 -10.03 -4.60
N PRO A 96 0.01 -10.78 -5.71
CA PRO A 96 1.24 -11.47 -6.09
C PRO A 96 2.38 -10.44 -6.16
N SER A 97 3.57 -10.84 -5.71
CA SER A 97 4.76 -10.00 -5.77
C SER A 97 5.99 -10.90 -5.76
N LYS A 98 7.04 -10.47 -6.47
CA LYS A 98 8.36 -11.11 -6.41
C LYS A 98 9.22 -10.54 -5.28
N ALA A 99 8.86 -9.35 -4.79
CA ALA A 99 9.53 -8.70 -3.68
C ALA A 99 9.37 -9.49 -2.37
N PHE A 100 10.24 -9.21 -1.40
CA PHE A 100 10.05 -9.71 -0.04
C PHE A 100 8.80 -9.08 0.56
N LYS A 101 7.82 -9.90 0.95
CA LYS A 101 6.53 -9.41 1.45
C LYS A 101 6.55 -9.24 2.96
N VAL A 102 6.10 -8.08 3.41
CA VAL A 102 5.76 -7.80 4.80
C VAL A 102 4.26 -7.54 4.86
N THR A 103 3.57 -8.15 5.81
CA THR A 103 2.13 -7.95 5.99
C THR A 103 1.84 -7.60 7.43
N THR A 104 1.19 -6.45 7.66
CA THR A 104 0.59 -6.17 8.96
C THR A 104 -0.80 -6.79 8.99
N VAL A 105 -1.06 -7.62 10.00
CA VAL A 105 -2.35 -8.26 10.24
C VAL A 105 -3.07 -7.50 11.35
N HIS A 106 -4.34 -7.19 11.12
CA HIS A 106 -5.22 -6.53 12.09
C HIS A 106 -6.44 -7.42 12.40
N ASP A 107 -7.19 -7.08 13.46
CA ASP A 107 -8.36 -7.81 13.96
C ASP A 107 -9.70 -7.36 13.36
#